data_AF-A0A519Y8M6-F1
#
_entry.id   AF-A0A519Y8M6-F1
#
_cell.length_a   1.000
_cell.length_b   1.000
_cell.length_c   1.000
_cell.angle_alpha   90.00
_cell.angle_beta   90.00
_cell.angle_gamma   90.00
#
_symmetry.space_group_name_H-M   'P 1'
#
loop_
_entity.id
_entity.type
_entity.pdbx_description
1 polymer ?
#
loop_
_entity_poly.entity_id
_entity_poly.type
_entity_poly.pdbx_seq_one_letter_code
_entity_poly.pdbx_strand_id
1 'polypeptide(L)'
;LIDRYLTNGGRAIPIAVVLHAGSLTEAGVWGPRPAPLQAIHLDLKAREAPFREVITTVNNWYDADASRTTQHELLALVRQLA
;
A
#
# COMPACT_ATOMS: atom_id res chain seq x y z
N LEU A 1 17.29 0.67 4.53
CA LEU A 1 16.35 0.94 3.41
C LEU A 1 14.91 0.90 3.90
N ILE A 2 14.42 -0.22 4.43
CA ILE A 2 13.04 -0.37 4.94
C ILE A 2 12.65 0.68 6.00
N ASP A 3 13.56 1.05 6.90
CA ASP A 3 13.27 2.03 7.96
C ASP A 3 13.02 3.46 7.44
N ARG A 4 13.30 3.73 6.15
CA ARG A 4 12.92 5.00 5.50
C ARG A 4 11.47 5.01 5.01
N TYR A 5 10.82 3.85 4.92
CA TYR A 5 9.48 3.68 4.34
C TYR A 5 8.50 3.05 5.34
N LEU A 6 8.56 3.49 6.60
CA LEU A 6 7.65 3.02 7.64
C LEU A 6 6.24 3.53 7.37
N THR A 7 5.25 2.65 7.50
CA THR A 7 3.83 3.00 7.46
C THR A 7 3.34 3.23 8.89
N ASN A 8 3.09 4.49 9.26
CA ASN A 8 2.67 4.87 10.62
C ASN A 8 3.63 4.33 11.70
N GLY A 9 4.94 4.45 11.46
CA GLY A 9 6.00 3.94 12.35
C GLY A 9 6.19 2.42 12.32
N GLY A 10 5.33 1.66 11.64
CA GLY A 10 5.44 0.22 11.48
C GLY A 10 6.06 -0.19 10.14
N ARG A 11 6.64 -1.39 10.08
CA ARG A 11 7.04 -2.02 8.82
C ARG A 11 5.84 -2.73 8.21
N ALA A 12 5.49 -2.38 6.97
CA ALA A 12 4.39 -2.99 6.22
C ALA A 12 4.84 -3.26 4.78
N ILE A 13 4.37 -4.36 4.20
CA ILE A 13 4.70 -4.79 2.83
C ILE A 13 3.43 -5.16 2.07
N PRO A 14 3.45 -5.08 0.72
CA PRO A 14 4.55 -4.62 -0.14
C PRO A 14 4.68 -3.09 -0.22
N ILE A 15 5.91 -2.57 -0.27
CA ILE A 15 6.21 -1.18 -0.66
C ILE A 15 6.94 -1.20 -2.00
N ALA A 16 6.46 -0.46 -2.98
CA ALA A 16 7.14 -0.23 -4.24
C ALA A 16 7.83 1.15 -4.20
N VAL A 17 9.14 1.16 -4.40
CA VAL A 17 9.94 2.39 -4.47
C VAL A 17 10.46 2.52 -5.90
N VAL A 18 10.12 3.62 -6.57
CA VAL A 18 10.59 3.96 -7.91
C VAL A 18 11.74 4.94 -7.79
N LEU A 19 12.85 4.67 -8.47
CA LEU A 19 14.05 5.50 -8.44
C LEU A 19 14.39 6.03 -9.83
N HIS A 20 14.94 7.24 -9.91
CA HIS A 20 15.59 7.72 -11.12
C HIS A 20 16.85 6.89 -11.39
N ALA A 21 16.96 6.29 -12.58
CA ALA A 21 18.03 5.35 -12.89
C ALA A 21 19.46 5.94 -12.77
N GLY A 22 19.64 7.22 -13.10
CA GLY A 22 20.96 7.87 -13.10
C GLY A 22 21.44 8.31 -11.72
N SER A 23 20.53 8.70 -10.82
CA SER A 23 20.87 9.28 -9.50
C SER A 23 20.51 8.36 -8.33
N LEU A 24 19.68 7.34 -8.57
CA LEU A 24 19.04 6.51 -7.54
C LEU A 24 18.25 7.33 -6.50
N THR A 25 17.84 8.56 -6.85
CA THR A 25 16.94 9.37 -6.02
C THR A 25 15.51 8.87 -6.18
N GLU A 26 14.73 8.97 -5.11
CA GLU A 26 13.32 8.59 -5.10
C GLU A 26 12.53 9.41 -6.12
N ALA A 27 11.85 8.71 -7.02
CA ALA A 27 10.95 9.27 -8.01
C ALA A 27 9.49 9.12 -7.54
N GLY A 28 9.18 8.07 -6.78
CA GLY A 28 7.88 7.90 -6.16
C GLY A 28 7.78 6.61 -5.35
N VAL A 29 6.72 6.51 -4.54
CA VAL A 29 6.49 5.38 -3.62
C VAL A 29 5.03 4.98 -3.68
N TRP A 30 4.77 3.67 -3.62
CA TRP A 30 3.43 3.11 -3.47
C TRP A 30 3.41 2.04 -2.37
N GLY A 31 2.30 1.94 -1.64
CA GLY A 31 2.04 0.91 -0.65
C GLY A 31 1.74 1.45 0.77
N PRO A 32 1.52 0.56 1.76
CA PRO A 32 1.66 -0.89 1.68
C PRO A 32 0.47 -1.63 1.05
N ARG A 33 -0.65 -0.92 0.85
CA ARG A 33 -1.91 -1.41 0.30
C ARG A 33 -2.53 -0.30 -0.53
N PRO A 34 -3.50 -0.62 -1.40
CA PRO A 34 -4.36 0.39 -2.00
C PRO A 34 -4.93 1.34 -0.95
N ALA A 35 -5.03 2.64 -1.26
CA ALA A 35 -5.46 3.67 -0.30
C ALA A 35 -6.82 3.35 0.37
N PRO A 36 -7.85 2.86 -0.34
CA PRO A 36 -9.12 2.49 0.29
C PRO A 36 -8.96 1.33 1.29
N LEU A 37 -8.19 0.30 0.93
CA LEU A 37 -7.94 -0.84 1.79
C LEU A 37 -7.07 -0.47 3.00
N GLN A 38 -6.12 0.45 2.82
CA GLN A 38 -5.32 0.97 3.92
C GLN A 38 -6.19 1.70 4.94
N ALA A 39 -7.20 2.49 4.50
CA ALA A 39 -8.15 3.12 5.40
C ALA A 39 -8.98 2.10 6.19
N ILE A 40 -9.49 1.05 5.54
CA ILE A 40 -10.22 -0.06 6.19
C ILE A 40 -9.32 -0.75 7.23
N HIS A 41 -8.06 -1.03 6.89
CA HIS A 41 -7.12 -1.67 7.79
C HIS A 41 -6.83 -0.81 9.04
N LEU A 42 -6.70 0.51 8.88
CA LEU A 42 -6.47 1.44 9.98
C LEU A 42 -7.68 1.52 10.92
N ASP A 43 -8.89 1.53 10.37
CA ASP A 43 -10.12 1.51 11.14
C ASP A 43 -10.26 0.20 11.95
N LEU A 44 -10.01 -0.95 11.33
CA LEU A 44 -9.98 -2.24 12.03
C LEU A 44 -8.95 -2.26 13.16
N LYS A 45 -7.76 -1.67 12.94
CA LYS A 45 -6.72 -1.56 13.95
C LYS A 45 -7.15 -0.64 15.10
N ALA A 46 -7.77 0.49 14.79
CA ALA A 46 -8.24 1.45 15.79
C ALA A 46 -9.34 0.87 16.69
N ARG A 47 -10.14 -0.05 16.15
CA ARG A 47 -11.18 -0.80 16.88
C ARG A 47 -10.66 -2.07 17.57
N GLU A 48 -9.35 -2.29 17.56
CA GLU A 48 -8.70 -3.50 18.11
C GLU A 48 -9.35 -4.80 17.61
N ALA A 49 -9.76 -4.81 16.33
CA ALA A 49 -10.46 -5.94 15.75
C ALA A 49 -9.63 -7.23 15.87
N PRO A 50 -10.27 -8.39 16.15
CA PRO A 50 -9.57 -9.66 16.20
C PRO A 50 -8.77 -9.91 14.94
N PHE A 51 -7.56 -10.46 15.08
CA PHE A 51 -6.64 -10.68 13.94
C PHE A 51 -7.30 -11.47 12.79
N ARG A 52 -8.16 -12.43 13.12
CA ARG A 52 -8.93 -13.20 12.13
C ARG A 52 -9.86 -12.33 11.29
N GLU A 53 -10.53 -11.36 11.91
CA GLU A 53 -11.39 -10.40 11.21
C GLU A 53 -10.57 -9.53 10.26
N VAL A 54 -9.40 -9.07 10.71
CA VAL A 54 -8.50 -8.26 9.86
C VAL A 54 -8.10 -9.02 8.61
N ILE A 55 -7.68 -10.28 8.74
CA ILE A 55 -7.30 -11.12 7.60
C ILE A 55 -8.50 -11.33 6.66
N THR A 56 -9.64 -11.73 7.20
CA THR A 56 -10.83 -12.04 6.38
C THR A 56 -11.30 -10.81 5.62
N THR A 57 -11.40 -9.64 6.28
CA THR A 57 -11.82 -8.41 5.61
C THR A 57 -10.84 -7.98 4.53
N VAL A 58 -9.53 -8.05 4.80
CA VAL A 58 -8.50 -7.67 3.81
C VAL A 58 -8.51 -8.60 2.60
N ASN A 59 -8.61 -9.92 2.81
CA ASN A 59 -8.65 -10.89 1.71
C ASN A 59 -9.91 -10.73 0.86
N ASN A 60 -11.08 -10.64 1.50
CA ASN A 60 -12.35 -10.43 0.78
C ASN A 60 -12.34 -9.14 -0.03
N TRP A 61 -11.70 -8.09 0.47
CA TRP A 61 -11.54 -6.84 -0.28
C TRP A 61 -10.71 -7.04 -1.55
N TYR A 62 -9.57 -7.75 -1.45
CA TYR A 62 -8.75 -8.04 -2.63
C TYR A 62 -9.47 -8.93 -3.65
N ASP A 63 -10.22 -9.92 -3.19
CA ASP A 63 -11.03 -10.79 -4.05
C ASP A 63 -12.10 -9.99 -4.81
N ALA A 64 -12.75 -9.03 -4.13
CA ALA A 64 -13.75 -8.16 -4.73
C ALA A 64 -13.14 -7.10 -5.67
N ASP A 65 -12.01 -6.48 -5.29
CA ASP A 65 -11.33 -5.46 -6.08
C ASP A 65 -10.69 -6.06 -7.35
N ALA A 66 -10.29 -7.34 -7.29
CA ALA A 66 -9.65 -8.06 -8.39
C ALA A 66 -8.46 -7.28 -8.99
N SER A 67 -7.63 -6.70 -8.11
CA SER A 67 -6.44 -5.88 -8.42
C SER A 67 -6.67 -4.54 -9.11
N ARG A 68 -7.93 -4.15 -9.37
CA ARG A 68 -8.26 -2.93 -10.13
C ARG A 68 -7.70 -1.68 -9.47
N THR A 69 -7.88 -1.51 -8.16
CA THR A 69 -7.41 -0.31 -7.48
C THR A 69 -5.89 -0.27 -7.44
N THR A 70 -5.22 -1.40 -7.16
CA THR A 70 -3.75 -1.49 -7.21
C THR A 70 -3.21 -1.05 -8.58
N GLN A 71 -3.79 -1.57 -9.67
CA GLN A 71 -3.36 -1.23 -11.03
C GLN A 71 -3.61 0.24 -11.36
N HIS A 72 -4.76 0.79 -10.97
CA HIS A 72 -5.06 2.21 -11.19
C HIS A 72 -4.09 3.14 -10.43
N GLU A 73 -3.79 2.84 -9.17
CA GLU A 73 -2.85 3.64 -8.38
C GLU A 73 -1.42 3.57 -8.93
N LEU A 74 -0.95 2.38 -9.30
CA LEU A 74 0.37 2.22 -9.93
C LEU A 74 0.45 2.90 -11.30
N LEU A 75 -0.60 2.81 -12.12
CA LEU A 75 -0.66 3.51 -13.41
C LEU A 75 -0.66 5.02 -13.22
N ALA A 76 -1.38 5.54 -12.22
CA ALA A 76 -1.38 6.95 -11.88
C ALA A 76 0.02 7.41 -11.44
N LEU A 77 0.69 6.62 -10.59
CA LEU A 77 2.08 6.87 -10.19
C LEU A 77 2.98 6.96 -11.41
N VAL A 78 2.97 5.95 -12.29
CA VAL A 78 3.84 5.94 -13.49
C VAL A 78 3.55 7.12 -14.42
N ARG A 79 2.28 7.52 -14.58
CA ARG A 79 1.91 8.68 -15.39
C ARG A 79 2.44 10.00 -14.83
N GLN A 80 2.63 10.12 -13.52
CA GLN A 80 3.23 11.30 -12.90
C GLN A 80 4.76 11.37 -13.09
N LEU A 81 5.39 10.27 -13.51
CA LEU A 81 6.83 10.16 -13.74
C LEU A 81 7.24 10.39 -15.20
N ALA A 82 6.25 10.45 -16.11
CA ALA A 82 6.45 10.72 -17.54
C ALA A 82 6.39 12.23 -17.82
#